data_AF-A0A4V1A270-F1
#
_entry.id   AF-A0A4V1A270-F1
#
_cell.length_a   1.000
_cell.length_b   1.000
_cell.length_c   1.000
_cell.angle_alpha   90.00
_cell.angle_beta   90.00
_cell.angle_gamma   90.00
#
_symmetry.space_group_name_H-M   'P 1'
#
loop_
_entity.id
_entity.type
_entity.pdbx_description
1 polymer ?
#
loop_
_entity_poly.entity_id
_entity_poly.type
_entity_poly.pdbx_seq_one_letter_code
_entity_poly.pdbx_strand_id
1 'polypeptide(L)'
;MAKLLHIVFASVFVVMSSASCVQKTSDIKVVVEEIDEARNPVPSYSDLLTFRVVVIEGAIWGPPGKEENLLEQVEVGSVVSLDMGRLLQIGSRYASTVTADASNADLVVAPRDMRFARLGTFPAKPLTNQSIGSGSFLDKQSRDFLALLYVDRPGLISGTLRAGNVEGKVHVSIDKAGLHWIKMKEVTPLRYELDNANPSELVFGIQPYPVPSLGPSE
;
A
#
# COMPACT_ATOMS: atom_id res chain seq x y z
N MET A 1 -41.14 51.36 -36.11
CA MET A 1 -41.49 50.42 -35.03
C MET A 1 -40.41 49.34 -34.98
N ALA A 2 -39.48 49.43 -34.03
CA ALA A 2 -38.44 48.42 -33.81
C ALA A 2 -38.43 48.08 -32.31
N LYS A 3 -38.69 46.82 -31.97
CA LYS A 3 -38.67 46.31 -30.59
C LYS A 3 -37.29 45.71 -30.30
N LEU A 4 -36.56 46.34 -29.40
CA LEU A 4 -35.30 45.86 -28.83
C LEU A 4 -35.62 44.83 -27.73
N LEU A 5 -35.17 43.59 -27.91
CA LEU A 5 -35.33 42.51 -26.93
C LEU A 5 -34.06 42.44 -26.06
N HIS A 6 -34.14 42.90 -24.82
CA HIS A 6 -33.08 42.75 -23.82
C HIS A 6 -33.22 41.37 -23.17
N ILE A 7 -32.28 40.47 -23.45
CA ILE A 7 -32.14 39.18 -22.74
C ILE A 7 -31.15 39.39 -21.60
N VAL A 8 -31.66 39.36 -20.36
CA VAL A 8 -30.87 39.41 -19.14
C VAL A 8 -30.45 37.98 -18.77
N PHE A 9 -29.17 37.67 -18.93
CA PHE A 9 -28.58 36.41 -18.45
C PHE A 9 -28.29 36.52 -16.94
N ALA A 10 -29.11 35.88 -16.12
CA ALA A 10 -28.84 35.69 -14.69
C ALA A 10 -27.84 34.53 -14.52
N SER A 11 -26.58 34.87 -14.23
CA SER A 11 -25.54 33.89 -13.92
C SER A 11 -25.65 33.50 -12.44
N VAL A 12 -26.21 32.33 -12.16
CA VAL A 12 -26.26 31.75 -10.81
C VAL A 12 -24.90 31.08 -10.53
N PHE A 13 -24.05 31.77 -9.77
CA PHE A 13 -22.83 31.18 -9.21
C PHE A 13 -23.22 30.29 -8.02
N VAL A 14 -23.25 28.97 -8.23
CA VAL A 14 -23.31 28.00 -7.14
C VAL A 14 -21.90 27.86 -6.56
N VAL A 15 -21.63 28.55 -5.45
CA VAL A 15 -20.42 28.34 -4.66
C VAL A 15 -20.60 27.02 -3.90
N MET A 16 -20.17 25.91 -4.50
CA MET A 16 -20.05 24.64 -3.79
C MET A 16 -18.88 24.74 -2.81
N SER A 17 -19.19 25.19 -1.59
CA SER A 17 -18.28 25.11 -0.45
C SER A 17 -18.04 23.64 -0.15
N SER A 18 -16.89 23.13 -0.59
CA SER A 18 -16.43 21.78 -0.32
C SER A 18 -16.02 21.72 1.15
N ALA A 19 -16.98 21.48 2.04
CA ALA A 19 -16.69 21.09 3.41
C ALA A 19 -15.91 19.78 3.34
N SER A 20 -14.58 19.88 3.40
CA SER A 20 -13.69 18.73 3.52
C SER A 20 -13.95 18.12 4.89
N CYS A 21 -14.87 17.15 4.93
CA CYS A 21 -15.06 16.30 6.09
C CYS A 21 -13.73 15.56 6.29
N VAL A 22 -12.93 16.02 7.25
CA VAL A 22 -11.73 15.32 7.69
C VAL A 22 -12.20 14.02 8.32
N GLN A 23 -12.23 12.95 7.53
CA GLN A 23 -12.48 11.61 8.02
C GLN A 23 -11.37 11.30 9.04
N LYS A 24 -11.76 11.19 10.31
CA LYS A 24 -10.86 10.74 11.37
C LYS A 24 -10.55 9.27 11.08
N THR A 25 -9.44 9.03 10.39
CA THR A 25 -8.91 7.69 10.18
C THR A 25 -8.47 7.15 11.53
N SER A 26 -9.13 6.09 12.00
CA SER A 26 -8.73 5.41 13.23
C SER A 26 -7.39 4.73 13.03
N ASP A 27 -6.52 4.81 14.03
CA ASP A 27 -5.32 4.00 14.08
C ASP A 27 -5.66 2.51 14.02
N ILE A 28 -4.80 1.71 13.39
CA ILE A 28 -4.92 0.24 13.38
C ILE A 28 -3.85 -0.36 14.28
N LYS A 29 -4.25 -1.34 15.10
CA LYS A 29 -3.32 -2.09 15.96
C LYS A 29 -2.70 -3.25 15.19
N VAL A 30 -1.39 -3.39 15.31
CA VAL A 30 -0.60 -4.43 14.62
C VAL A 30 0.30 -5.11 15.64
N VAL A 31 0.33 -6.44 15.64
CA VAL A 31 1.27 -7.22 16.46
C VAL A 31 2.57 -7.37 15.68
N VAL A 32 3.72 -7.12 16.31
CA VAL A 32 5.03 -7.31 15.69
C VAL A 32 5.53 -8.72 15.99
N GLU A 33 5.87 -9.50 14.97
CA GLU A 33 6.32 -10.89 15.12
C GLU A 33 7.56 -11.16 14.26
N GLU A 34 8.53 -11.89 14.78
CA GLU A 34 9.48 -12.61 13.93
C GLU A 34 8.83 -13.91 13.45
N ILE A 35 9.03 -14.26 12.17
CA ILE A 35 8.36 -15.39 11.52
C ILE A 35 9.33 -16.27 10.72
N ASP A 36 9.00 -17.55 10.58
CA ASP A 36 9.68 -18.49 9.67
C ASP A 36 9.18 -18.35 8.21
N GLU A 37 9.74 -19.15 7.29
CA GLU A 37 9.31 -19.22 5.88
C GLU A 37 7.85 -19.65 5.70
N ALA A 38 7.32 -20.45 6.64
CA ALA A 38 5.93 -20.86 6.69
C ALA A 38 5.04 -19.83 7.41
N ARG A 39 5.59 -18.67 7.76
CA ARG A 39 4.92 -17.53 8.39
C ARG A 39 4.42 -17.83 9.80
N ASN A 40 4.96 -18.84 10.47
CA ASN A 40 4.69 -19.11 11.87
C ASN A 40 5.53 -18.18 12.76
N PRO A 41 4.99 -17.70 13.89
CA PRO A 41 5.77 -16.97 14.87
C PRO A 41 6.93 -17.82 15.38
N VAL A 42 8.12 -17.23 15.48
CA VAL A 42 9.31 -17.85 16.09
C VAL A 42 9.78 -17.02 17.30
N PRO A 43 10.54 -17.60 18.24
CA PRO A 43 11.15 -16.83 19.32
C PRO A 43 11.97 -15.67 18.75
N SER A 44 11.77 -14.47 19.30
CA SER A 44 12.45 -13.27 18.82
C SER A 44 13.94 -13.31 19.13
N TYR A 45 14.78 -12.93 18.18
CA TYR A 45 16.20 -12.69 18.37
C TYR A 45 16.54 -11.20 18.54
N SER A 46 15.60 -10.30 18.28
CA SER A 46 15.76 -8.85 18.41
C SER A 46 14.68 -8.24 19.29
N ASP A 47 15.07 -7.48 20.31
CA ASP A 47 14.09 -6.79 21.17
C ASP A 47 13.57 -5.51 20.52
N LEU A 48 14.35 -4.84 19.66
CA LEU A 48 14.00 -3.54 19.10
C LEU A 48 14.38 -3.42 17.62
N LEU A 49 13.46 -2.90 16.82
CA LEU A 49 13.68 -2.61 15.40
C LEU A 49 13.06 -1.27 15.00
N THR A 50 13.48 -0.77 13.85
CA THR A 50 12.83 0.35 13.16
C THR A 50 11.91 -0.19 12.08
N PHE A 51 10.62 0.05 12.25
CA PHE A 51 9.59 -0.12 11.24
C PHE A 51 9.68 1.03 10.25
N ARG A 52 9.99 0.70 8.99
CA ARG A 52 10.05 1.66 7.88
C ARG A 52 8.87 1.44 6.95
N VAL A 53 8.10 2.49 6.69
CA VAL A 53 7.16 2.50 5.56
C VAL A 53 7.79 3.25 4.41
N VAL A 54 7.89 2.60 3.26
CA VAL A 54 8.39 3.20 2.00
C VAL A 54 7.24 3.28 1.00
N VAL A 55 7.37 4.14 0.00
CA VAL A 55 6.35 4.29 -1.04
C VAL A 55 6.81 3.70 -2.37
N ILE A 56 5.91 2.98 -3.05
CA ILE A 56 6.06 2.52 -4.42
C ILE A 56 4.96 3.16 -5.25
N GLU A 57 5.36 4.10 -6.10
CA GLU A 57 4.47 4.97 -6.86
C GLU A 57 3.93 4.21 -8.08
N GLY A 58 2.61 4.21 -8.29
CA GLY A 58 1.99 3.71 -9.53
C GLY A 58 2.21 2.21 -9.79
N ALA A 59 2.59 1.44 -8.76
CA ALA A 59 2.79 0.00 -8.87
C ALA A 59 2.46 -0.73 -7.56
N ILE A 60 2.02 -1.99 -7.69
CA ILE A 60 1.79 -2.89 -6.55
C ILE A 60 3.12 -3.59 -6.16
N TRP A 61 4.02 -3.81 -7.11
CA TRP A 61 5.36 -4.35 -6.88
C TRP A 61 6.39 -3.45 -7.55
N GLY A 62 7.61 -3.46 -7.01
CA GLY A 62 8.71 -2.68 -7.55
C GLY A 62 9.64 -2.18 -6.45
N PRO A 63 10.72 -1.49 -6.86
CA PRO A 63 11.58 -0.80 -5.92
C PRO A 63 10.84 0.38 -5.28
N PRO A 64 11.20 0.77 -4.05
CA PRO A 64 10.74 2.02 -3.46
C PRO A 64 11.17 3.23 -4.30
N GLY A 65 10.30 4.26 -4.32
CA GLY A 65 10.57 5.54 -4.96
C GLY A 65 11.54 6.43 -4.18
N LYS A 66 11.61 7.72 -4.55
CA LYS A 66 12.50 8.71 -3.92
C LYS A 66 11.87 9.22 -2.61
N GLU A 67 12.18 8.47 -1.55
CA GLU A 67 11.89 8.54 -0.11
C GLU A 67 11.01 9.67 0.47
N GLU A 68 9.89 9.24 1.07
CA GLU A 68 9.47 9.68 2.41
C GLU A 68 9.23 8.41 3.23
N ASN A 69 10.00 8.25 4.31
CA ASN A 69 9.94 7.07 5.16
C ASN A 69 9.22 7.41 6.46
N LEU A 70 8.18 6.66 6.82
CA LEU A 70 7.73 6.63 8.20
C LEU A 70 8.68 5.73 8.97
N LEU A 71 9.35 6.25 9.98
CA LEU A 71 10.26 5.50 10.85
C LEU A 71 9.66 5.47 12.26
N GLU A 72 9.37 4.27 12.75
CA GLU A 72 8.93 4.06 14.12
C GLU A 72 9.79 2.99 14.77
N GLN A 73 10.25 3.24 16.00
CA GLN A 73 10.91 2.19 16.78
C GLN A 73 9.84 1.32 17.42
N VAL A 74 9.96 0.02 17.25
CA VAL A 74 8.98 -0.97 17.71
C VAL A 74 9.69 -2.15 18.35
N GLU A 75 9.07 -2.69 19.38
CA GLU A 75 9.55 -3.89 20.09
C GLU A 75 8.88 -5.14 19.50
N VAL A 76 9.65 -6.21 19.30
CA VAL A 76 9.06 -7.47 18.82
C VAL A 76 8.18 -8.09 19.91
N GLY A 77 7.01 -8.62 19.52
CA GLY A 77 5.98 -9.10 20.45
C GLY A 77 5.06 -7.98 20.97
N SER A 78 5.35 -6.72 20.68
CA SER A 78 4.50 -5.60 21.08
C SER A 78 3.33 -5.37 20.11
N VAL A 79 2.35 -4.59 20.57
CA VAL A 79 1.26 -4.07 19.75
C VAL A 79 1.52 -2.61 19.43
N VAL A 80 1.64 -2.30 18.15
CA VAL A 80 1.91 -0.94 17.65
C VAL A 80 0.68 -0.33 17.01
N SER A 81 0.57 1.00 17.07
CA SER A 81 -0.51 1.77 16.46
C SER A 81 -0.02 2.33 15.13
N LEU A 82 -0.59 1.90 14.02
CA LEU A 82 -0.33 2.54 12.73
C LEU A 82 -1.18 3.79 12.59
N ASP A 83 -0.53 4.94 12.45
CA ASP A 83 -1.21 6.21 12.14
C ASP A 83 -1.71 6.19 10.68
N MET A 84 -2.93 5.72 10.51
CA MET A 84 -3.58 5.62 9.21
C MET A 84 -3.78 6.99 8.54
N GLY A 85 -3.87 8.07 9.32
CA GLY A 85 -3.99 9.43 8.80
C GLY A 85 -2.70 9.90 8.15
N ARG A 86 -1.57 9.62 8.80
CA ARG A 86 -0.24 9.87 8.24
C ARG A 86 0.03 9.00 7.02
N LEU A 87 -0.31 7.72 7.07
CA LEU A 87 -0.18 6.81 5.90
C LEU A 87 -1.03 7.27 4.72
N LEU A 88 -2.24 7.78 4.98
CA LEU A 88 -3.11 8.36 3.95
C LEU A 88 -2.45 9.59 3.31
N GLN A 89 -1.90 10.49 4.12
CA GLN A 89 -1.20 11.68 3.63
C GLN A 89 0.00 11.30 2.76
N ILE A 90 0.85 10.39 3.23
CA ILE A 90 2.00 9.86 2.47
C ILE A 90 1.52 9.26 1.15
N GLY A 91 0.56 8.34 1.19
CA GLY A 91 0.01 7.71 -0.01
C GLY A 91 -0.53 8.72 -1.02
N SER A 92 -1.32 9.70 -0.57
CA SER A 92 -1.91 10.73 -1.43
C SER A 92 -0.88 11.65 -2.10
N ARG A 93 0.22 11.94 -1.40
CA ARG A 93 1.31 12.79 -1.90
C ARG A 93 2.04 12.13 -3.06
N TYR A 94 2.34 10.84 -2.95
CA TYR A 94 3.19 10.11 -3.89
C TYR A 94 2.42 9.20 -4.87
N ALA A 95 1.09 9.16 -4.77
CA ALA A 95 0.28 8.42 -5.73
C ALA A 95 0.58 8.87 -7.15
N SER A 96 0.80 7.93 -8.06
CA SER A 96 1.01 8.20 -9.47
C SER A 96 0.16 7.26 -10.31
N THR A 97 -0.01 7.60 -11.59
CA THR A 97 -0.63 6.69 -12.55
C THR A 97 0.23 5.45 -12.72
N VAL A 98 -0.36 4.36 -13.21
CA VAL A 98 0.35 3.11 -13.48
C VAL A 98 1.68 3.36 -14.22
N THR A 99 2.77 2.77 -13.74
CA THR A 99 4.09 2.92 -14.38
C THR A 99 4.12 2.20 -15.73
N ALA A 100 5.06 2.60 -16.61
CA ALA A 100 5.24 1.94 -17.90
C ALA A 100 5.59 0.45 -17.72
N ASP A 101 6.46 0.13 -16.77
CA ASP A 101 6.87 -1.25 -16.47
C ASP A 101 5.68 -2.11 -16.03
N ALA A 102 4.82 -1.59 -15.15
CA ALA A 102 3.61 -2.28 -14.72
C ALA A 102 2.60 -2.41 -15.88
N SER A 103 2.46 -1.39 -16.72
CA SER A 103 1.57 -1.41 -17.88
C SER A 103 1.98 -2.46 -18.92
N ASN A 104 3.29 -2.71 -19.07
CA ASN A 104 3.83 -3.73 -19.97
C ASN A 104 3.58 -5.17 -19.49
N ALA A 105 3.11 -5.36 -18.24
CA ALA A 105 2.88 -6.68 -17.65
C ALA A 105 1.44 -7.21 -17.82
N ASP A 106 0.64 -6.64 -18.73
CA ASP A 106 -0.80 -6.89 -18.88
C ASP A 106 -1.65 -6.38 -17.70
N LEU A 107 -1.15 -5.41 -16.94
CA LEU A 107 -1.94 -4.73 -15.91
C LEU A 107 -2.81 -3.63 -16.51
N VAL A 108 -4.09 -3.66 -16.18
CA VAL A 108 -5.09 -2.68 -16.58
C VAL A 108 -5.57 -1.92 -15.35
N VAL A 109 -5.56 -0.59 -15.46
CA VAL A 109 -6.08 0.32 -14.44
C VAL A 109 -7.20 1.14 -15.06
N ALA A 110 -8.39 1.08 -14.45
CA ALA A 110 -9.58 1.78 -14.90
C ALA A 110 -10.18 2.62 -13.75
N PRO A 111 -10.33 3.94 -13.89
CA PRO A 111 -9.96 4.74 -15.06
C PRO A 111 -8.44 4.83 -15.23
N ARG A 112 -7.99 5.07 -16.47
CA ARG A 112 -6.56 5.05 -16.83
C ARG A 112 -5.72 6.10 -16.08
N ASP A 113 -6.34 7.20 -15.66
CA ASP A 113 -5.72 8.28 -14.92
C ASP A 113 -5.82 8.11 -13.39
N MET A 114 -6.35 6.97 -12.91
CA MET A 114 -6.37 6.65 -11.48
C MET A 114 -4.94 6.60 -10.93
N ARG A 115 -4.72 7.31 -9.81
CA ARG A 115 -3.43 7.37 -9.14
C ARG A 115 -3.44 6.45 -7.92
N PHE A 116 -2.37 5.70 -7.74
CA PHE A 116 -2.22 4.82 -6.60
C PHE A 116 -0.75 4.72 -6.15
N ALA A 117 -0.55 4.24 -4.93
CA ALA A 117 0.77 3.95 -4.40
C ALA A 117 0.69 2.81 -3.38
N ARG A 118 1.63 1.86 -3.43
CA ARG A 118 1.79 0.87 -2.36
C ARG A 118 2.66 1.45 -1.25
N LEU A 119 2.21 1.25 -0.02
CA LEU A 119 2.99 1.49 1.19
C LEU A 119 3.68 0.18 1.59
N GLY A 120 4.96 0.05 1.24
CA GLY A 120 5.78 -1.13 1.56
C GLY A 120 6.37 -1.03 2.97
N THR A 121 6.63 -2.17 3.61
CA THR A 121 7.15 -2.22 4.98
C THR A 121 8.50 -2.92 5.05
N PHE A 122 9.45 -2.32 5.76
CA PHE A 122 10.83 -2.79 5.86
C PHE A 122 11.34 -2.68 7.29
N PRO A 123 11.81 -3.78 7.89
CA PRO A 123 12.43 -3.75 9.21
C PRO A 123 13.90 -3.37 9.07
N ALA A 124 14.38 -2.51 9.98
CA ALA A 124 15.76 -2.07 10.03
C ALA A 124 16.30 -2.00 11.47
N LYS A 125 17.62 -1.99 11.63
CA LYS A 125 18.27 -1.79 12.94
C LYS A 125 18.08 -0.34 13.43
N PRO A 126 17.71 -0.10 14.71
CA PRO A 126 17.40 1.24 15.24
C PRO A 126 18.48 2.31 15.16
N LEU A 127 19.76 1.92 15.00
CA LEU A 127 20.90 2.84 15.01
C LEU A 127 21.59 2.97 13.66
N THR A 128 21.64 1.88 12.89
CA THR A 128 22.37 1.85 11.61
C THR A 128 21.46 1.98 10.41
N ASN A 129 20.14 1.90 10.59
CA ASN A 129 19.14 1.79 9.53
C ASN A 129 19.41 0.64 8.53
N GLN A 130 20.28 -0.30 8.90
CA GLN A 130 20.56 -1.48 8.10
C GLN A 130 19.32 -2.36 8.08
N SER A 131 18.86 -2.77 6.90
CA SER A 131 17.77 -3.74 6.77
C SER A 131 18.14 -5.05 7.47
N ILE A 132 17.20 -5.63 8.21
CA ILE A 132 17.38 -6.91 8.94
C ILE A 132 16.58 -8.07 8.35
N GLY A 133 15.73 -7.80 7.36
CA GLY A 133 14.76 -8.78 6.85
C GLY A 133 13.89 -8.21 5.76
N SER A 134 13.05 -9.08 5.21
CA SER A 134 11.79 -8.65 4.63
C SER A 134 10.77 -8.44 5.75
N GLY A 135 10.03 -7.35 5.67
CA GLY A 135 8.84 -7.12 6.48
C GLY A 135 7.61 -7.25 5.62
N SER A 136 6.52 -7.74 6.18
CA SER A 136 5.23 -7.74 5.51
C SER A 136 4.11 -7.65 6.51
N PHE A 137 3.01 -7.01 6.10
CA PHE A 137 1.76 -7.18 6.83
C PHE A 137 1.20 -8.56 6.51
N LEU A 138 0.64 -9.21 7.52
CA LEU A 138 -0.05 -10.48 7.43
C LEU A 138 -1.44 -10.31 8.02
N ASP A 139 -2.40 -10.97 7.41
CA ASP A 139 -3.67 -11.23 8.06
C ASP A 139 -3.42 -12.24 9.20
N LYS A 140 -3.81 -11.90 10.43
CA LYS A 140 -3.46 -12.71 11.60
C LYS A 140 -4.02 -14.14 11.52
N GLN A 141 -5.20 -14.31 10.92
CA GLN A 141 -5.90 -15.59 10.89
C GLN A 141 -5.41 -16.50 9.75
N SER A 142 -5.37 -15.96 8.53
CA SER A 142 -4.98 -16.73 7.33
C SER A 142 -3.47 -16.78 7.11
N ARG A 143 -2.71 -15.86 7.72
CA ARG A 143 -1.28 -15.65 7.47
C ARG A 143 -0.96 -15.34 6.00
N ASP A 144 -1.96 -14.91 5.23
CA ASP A 144 -1.74 -14.38 3.89
C ASP A 144 -1.06 -13.02 3.96
N PHE A 145 -0.18 -12.75 3.00
CA PHE A 145 0.47 -11.46 2.87
C PHE A 145 -0.56 -10.37 2.54
N LEU A 146 -0.34 -9.19 3.10
CA LEU A 146 -1.14 -8.00 2.88
C LEU A 146 -0.27 -6.87 2.37
N ALA A 147 -0.75 -6.20 1.33
CA ALA A 147 -0.23 -4.92 0.87
C ALA A 147 -1.21 -3.81 1.21
N LEU A 148 -0.70 -2.66 1.66
CA LEU A 148 -1.49 -1.46 1.87
C LEU A 148 -1.37 -0.56 0.63
N LEU A 149 -2.49 -0.27 -0.01
CA LEU A 149 -2.56 0.51 -1.23
C LEU A 149 -3.35 1.80 -1.01
N TYR A 150 -2.76 2.95 -1.32
CA TYR A 150 -3.52 4.18 -1.48
C TYR A 150 -4.07 4.28 -2.90
N VAL A 151 -5.32 4.74 -3.05
CA VAL A 151 -5.95 5.03 -4.34
C VAL A 151 -6.71 6.36 -4.28
N ASP A 152 -6.61 7.19 -5.32
CA ASP A 152 -7.18 8.54 -5.34
C ASP A 152 -8.68 8.62 -5.70
N ARG A 153 -9.28 7.54 -6.23
CA ARG A 153 -10.69 7.47 -6.64
C ARG A 153 -11.19 6.02 -6.81
N PRO A 154 -12.51 5.80 -6.97
CA PRO A 154 -13.05 4.49 -7.33
C PRO A 154 -12.53 3.97 -8.68
N GLY A 155 -12.37 2.66 -8.80
CA GLY A 155 -11.82 2.05 -10.01
C GLY A 155 -11.58 0.55 -9.90
N LEU A 156 -10.86 0.00 -10.87
CA LEU A 156 -10.46 -1.39 -10.96
C LEU A 156 -8.98 -1.46 -11.36
N ILE A 157 -8.22 -2.27 -10.62
CA ILE A 157 -6.87 -2.70 -11.00
C ILE A 157 -6.96 -4.19 -11.27
N SER A 158 -6.69 -4.62 -12.50
CA SER A 158 -6.80 -6.03 -12.87
C SER A 158 -5.77 -6.46 -13.90
N GLY A 159 -5.61 -7.76 -14.10
CA GLY A 159 -4.70 -8.33 -15.08
C GLY A 159 -3.54 -9.08 -14.43
N THR A 160 -2.37 -9.00 -15.02
CA THR A 160 -1.17 -9.69 -14.52
C THR A 160 -0.10 -8.69 -14.11
N LEU A 161 0.67 -9.03 -13.08
CA LEU A 161 1.89 -8.34 -12.67
C LEU A 161 3.05 -9.30 -12.79
N ARG A 162 4.20 -8.79 -13.20
CA ARG A 162 5.44 -9.57 -13.28
C ARG A 162 6.59 -8.80 -12.66
N ALA A 163 7.36 -9.47 -11.80
CA ALA A 163 8.58 -8.95 -11.20
C ALA A 163 9.61 -10.08 -11.18
N GLY A 164 10.57 -10.04 -12.11
CA GLY A 164 11.48 -11.18 -12.34
C GLY A 164 10.69 -12.45 -12.68
N ASN A 165 10.88 -13.50 -11.87
CA ASN A 165 10.21 -14.80 -12.05
C ASN A 165 8.87 -14.92 -11.30
N VAL A 166 8.47 -13.88 -10.58
CA VAL A 166 7.23 -13.86 -9.79
C VAL A 166 6.10 -13.26 -10.62
N GLU A 167 4.97 -13.95 -10.63
CA GLU A 167 3.74 -13.54 -11.31
C GLU A 167 2.59 -13.32 -10.30
N GLY A 168 1.79 -12.28 -10.52
CA GLY A 168 0.61 -11.98 -9.71
C GLY A 168 -0.61 -11.76 -10.59
N LYS A 169 -1.68 -12.52 -10.36
CA LYS A 169 -2.99 -12.24 -10.97
C LYS A 169 -3.75 -11.28 -10.08
N VAL A 170 -4.16 -10.14 -10.63
CA VAL A 170 -4.77 -9.06 -9.85
C VAL A 170 -6.22 -8.90 -10.23
N HIS A 171 -7.07 -8.76 -9.22
CA HIS A 171 -8.46 -8.33 -9.34
C HIS A 171 -8.86 -7.50 -8.11
N VAL A 172 -8.57 -6.20 -8.16
CA VAL A 172 -8.78 -5.27 -7.05
C VAL A 172 -9.79 -4.20 -7.45
N SER A 173 -10.97 -4.26 -6.86
CA SER A 173 -12.05 -3.28 -7.05
C SER A 173 -11.99 -2.22 -5.95
N ILE A 174 -12.04 -0.95 -6.33
CA ILE A 174 -11.96 0.20 -5.43
C ILE A 174 -13.28 0.94 -5.47
N ASP A 175 -14.01 0.97 -4.36
CA ASP A 175 -15.30 1.63 -4.24
C ASP A 175 -15.19 3.12 -3.88
N LYS A 176 -14.08 3.51 -3.25
CA LYS A 176 -13.80 4.89 -2.82
C LYS A 176 -12.30 5.18 -2.76
N ALA A 177 -11.95 6.46 -2.82
CA ALA A 177 -10.59 6.92 -2.54
C ALA A 177 -10.17 6.58 -1.10
N GLY A 178 -8.88 6.31 -0.89
CA GLY A 178 -8.31 6.06 0.44
C GLY A 178 -7.31 4.91 0.46
N LEU A 179 -7.09 4.38 1.66
CA LEU A 179 -6.24 3.22 1.90
C LEU A 179 -7.05 1.92 1.83
N HIS A 180 -6.51 0.93 1.13
CA HIS A 180 -7.13 -0.35 0.87
C HIS A 180 -6.14 -1.48 1.15
N TRP A 181 -6.60 -2.52 1.85
CA TRP A 181 -5.82 -3.73 2.03
C TRP A 181 -6.01 -4.65 0.84
N ILE A 182 -4.90 -5.12 0.28
CA ILE A 182 -4.86 -6.10 -0.79
C ILE A 182 -4.24 -7.36 -0.23
N LYS A 183 -4.96 -8.47 -0.30
CA LYS A 183 -4.44 -9.78 0.08
C LYS A 183 -3.69 -10.38 -1.08
N MET A 184 -2.52 -10.95 -0.80
CA MET A 184 -1.65 -11.63 -1.73
C MET A 184 -1.58 -13.10 -1.33
N LYS A 185 -2.49 -13.91 -1.88
CA LYS A 185 -2.55 -15.34 -1.61
C LYS A 185 -1.51 -16.05 -2.46
N GLU A 186 -0.63 -16.80 -1.80
CA GLU A 186 0.35 -17.63 -2.49
C GLU A 186 -0.33 -18.87 -3.08
N VAL A 187 -0.25 -19.03 -4.41
CA VAL A 187 -0.73 -20.23 -5.12
C VAL A 187 0.43 -21.21 -5.32
N THR A 188 1.61 -20.66 -5.62
CA THR A 188 2.90 -21.37 -5.67
C THR A 188 3.99 -20.38 -5.24
N PRO A 189 5.22 -20.81 -4.96
CA PRO A 189 6.30 -19.90 -4.56
C PRO A 189 6.60 -18.75 -5.56
N LEU A 190 6.15 -18.87 -6.82
CA LEU A 190 6.34 -17.86 -7.87
C LEU A 190 5.01 -17.28 -8.39
N ARG A 191 3.87 -17.62 -7.79
CA ARG A 191 2.54 -17.18 -8.27
C ARG A 191 1.63 -16.76 -7.14
N TYR A 192 1.06 -15.57 -7.28
CA TYR A 192 0.14 -14.98 -6.31
C TYR A 192 -1.20 -14.62 -6.95
N GLU A 193 -2.26 -14.68 -6.15
CA GLU A 193 -3.58 -14.09 -6.44
C GLU A 193 -3.78 -12.87 -5.54
N LEU A 194 -4.16 -11.75 -6.14
CA LEU A 194 -4.30 -10.46 -5.46
C LEU A 194 -5.74 -9.96 -5.53
N ASP A 195 -6.38 -9.87 -4.37
CA ASP A 195 -7.78 -9.47 -4.23
C ASP A 195 -7.95 -8.46 -3.08
N ASN A 196 -9.09 -7.77 -3.05
CA ASN A 196 -9.47 -6.93 -1.92
C ASN A 196 -9.48 -7.71 -0.60
N ALA A 197 -9.07 -7.04 0.48
CA ALA A 197 -9.06 -7.60 1.82
C ALA A 197 -9.66 -6.62 2.83
N ASN A 198 -10.23 -7.18 3.89
CA ASN A 198 -10.69 -6.44 5.06
C ASN A 198 -10.20 -7.19 6.32
N PRO A 199 -8.89 -7.16 6.59
CA PRO A 199 -8.33 -7.88 7.73
C PRO A 199 -8.90 -7.33 9.03
N SER A 200 -9.31 -8.22 9.94
CA SER A 200 -9.79 -7.84 11.27
C SER A 200 -8.64 -7.60 12.25
N GLU A 201 -7.55 -8.33 12.09
CA GLU A 201 -6.34 -8.25 12.90
C GLU A 201 -5.11 -8.36 12.02
N LEU A 202 -4.09 -7.56 12.33
CA LEU A 202 -2.87 -7.45 11.55
C LEU A 202 -1.66 -7.90 12.36
N VAL A 203 -0.73 -8.53 11.64
CA VAL A 203 0.62 -8.81 12.11
C VAL A 203 1.60 -8.11 11.19
N PHE A 204 2.63 -7.48 11.75
CA PHE A 204 3.83 -7.09 11.01
C PHE A 204 4.86 -8.20 11.22
N GLY A 205 4.93 -9.10 10.23
CA GLY A 205 5.82 -10.24 10.22
C GLY A 205 7.19 -9.86 9.69
N ILE A 206 8.22 -10.22 10.43
CA ILE A 206 9.62 -9.99 10.09
C ILE A 206 10.28 -11.34 9.84
N GLN A 207 10.78 -11.53 8.63
CA GLN A 207 11.56 -12.70 8.29
C GLN A 207 13.04 -12.32 8.34
N PRO A 208 13.78 -12.65 9.42
CA PRO A 208 15.20 -12.30 9.53
C PRO A 208 16.01 -12.98 8.41
N TYR A 209 16.98 -12.24 7.85
CA TYR A 209 17.85 -12.68 6.75
C TYR A 209 18.57 -14.02 7.03
N PRO A 210 19.01 -14.74 5.96
CA PRO A 210 19.27 -14.19 4.65
C PRO A 210 18.23 -14.54 3.59
N VAL A 211 17.34 -13.60 3.27
CA VAL A 211 16.57 -13.71 2.02
C VAL A 211 17.55 -13.44 0.88
N PRO A 212 17.79 -14.38 -0.06
CA PRO A 212 18.55 -14.08 -1.27
C PRO A 212 17.84 -12.93 -2.00
N SER A 213 18.56 -11.88 -2.35
CA SER A 213 17.96 -10.71 -3.00
C SER A 213 17.18 -11.13 -4.25
N LEU A 214 15.93 -10.68 -4.37
CA LEU A 214 15.12 -10.84 -5.59
C LEU A 214 15.58 -9.86 -6.69
N GLY A 215 16.88 -9.86 -7.00
CA GLY A 215 17.48 -9.06 -8.07
C GLY A 215 18.94 -8.69 -7.80
N PRO A 216 19.73 -8.46 -8.86
CA PRO A 216 21.11 -8.03 -8.72
C PRO A 216 21.16 -6.63 -8.12
N SER A 217 21.98 -6.47 -7.09
CA SER A 217 22.62 -5.19 -6.84
C SER A 217 23.52 -4.90 -8.04
N GLU A 218 23.17 -3.88 -8.83
CA GLU A 218 24.12 -3.27 -9.78
C GLU A 218 25.40 -2.81 -9.06
#